data_AF-A0A813BE27-F1
#
_entry.id   AF-A0A813BE27-F1
#
_cell.length_a   1.000
_cell.length_b   1.000
_cell.length_c   1.000
_cell.angle_alpha   90.00
_cell.angle_beta   90.00
_cell.angle_gamma   90.00
#
_symmetry.space_group_name_H-M   'P 1'
#
loop_
_entity.id
_entity.type
_entity.pdbx_description
1 polymer ?
#
loop_
_entity_poly.entity_id
_entity_poly.type
_entity_poly.pdbx_seq_one_letter_code
_entity_poly.pdbx_strand_id
1 'polypeptide(L)'
;MSTLTDNATVAYPSVDIRTDLPVIDQWIERFDSIYQEAGPDDTRIPWSHARANPALIAWLNVQASCMVRPGARVAVVGCGLGRDAAALLERGYDVCAFDACAHAIAAAKELHPAHESCFHQMDLRDLPAKMTSRFDLVVEVHTIQSLPVETRPAIASAIASLLNHRGVLIAIARGRADDIPVATLDGPPFPLTASELEALFAQGCGLTLDRPIDDYESRGIIAPMRTMIPLSVVALAAAASIAAALADKHPVLTEVLFNVPRGDDGDANGDGHRSSAGDEFFELHNPHDEAINLRGYVFANRLQFRKGSEKRAVVFRFPKFELPAGATVVVFNGYDSEFTGPVGTTDRAPDGPNDAFGGAYVFTMENTSQFRALNNTGDYVVLVAPGMKFVDALVWGKPDEDLPDGVRAIMAPSASILADQTYREEHRPMAWITKNSGTAQIEKRAEPWLTQAMKDTVTETYLPRYETKQGALIPTLHKIQHEYGWIPHQAMMEIAEFLELAPADVLDTASFYEEFWLKQKGEHVIAVCRSIA
;
A
#
# COMPACT_ATOMS: atom_id res chain seq x y z
N MET A 1 22.05 5.78 -31.83
CA MET A 1 21.54 7.12 -32.19
C MET A 1 20.08 6.99 -32.58
N SER A 2 19.18 7.36 -31.67
CA SER A 2 17.85 7.93 -31.93
C SER A 2 17.12 7.97 -30.57
N THR A 3 17.33 9.06 -29.86
CA THR A 3 16.59 9.46 -28.66
C THR A 3 15.15 9.80 -29.04
N LEU A 4 14.16 9.02 -28.58
CA LEU A 4 12.76 9.47 -28.55
C LEU A 4 12.49 10.03 -27.15
N THR A 5 12.71 11.33 -27.04
CA THR A 5 12.00 12.20 -26.11
C THR A 5 10.52 12.17 -26.51
N ASP A 6 9.63 11.60 -25.70
CA ASP A 6 8.16 11.73 -25.88
C ASP A 6 7.69 13.15 -25.46
N ASN A 7 8.36 14.17 -25.98
CA ASN A 7 7.85 15.53 -26.11
C ASN A 7 7.24 15.69 -27.51
N ALA A 8 6.38 14.74 -27.92
CA ALA A 8 5.58 14.95 -29.10
C ALA A 8 4.46 15.94 -28.73
N THR A 9 4.67 17.21 -29.03
CA THR A 9 3.61 18.20 -29.17
C THR A 9 2.55 17.57 -30.07
N VAL A 10 1.40 17.22 -29.51
CA VAL A 10 0.28 16.72 -30.32
C VAL A 10 -0.18 17.91 -31.15
N ALA A 11 0.19 17.93 -32.42
CA ALA A 11 -0.26 18.95 -33.35
C ALA A 11 -1.77 18.77 -33.53
N TYR A 12 -2.56 19.60 -32.83
CA TYR A 12 -3.99 19.64 -33.04
C TYR A 12 -4.27 20.11 -34.46
N PRO A 13 -5.18 19.46 -35.20
CA PRO A 13 -5.61 19.95 -36.49
C PRO A 13 -6.09 21.41 -36.35
N SER A 14 -5.81 22.21 -37.38
CA SER A 14 -6.31 23.58 -37.49
C SER A 14 -7.81 23.50 -37.75
N VAL A 15 -8.61 23.76 -36.72
CA VAL A 15 -10.06 23.87 -36.81
C VAL A 15 -10.41 25.35 -36.77
N ASP A 16 -11.30 25.80 -37.66
CA ASP A 16 -11.90 27.14 -37.59
C ASP A 16 -12.85 27.19 -36.38
N ILE A 17 -12.39 27.76 -35.27
CA ILE A 17 -13.16 27.87 -34.03
C ILE A 17 -13.72 29.28 -33.90
N ARG A 18 -14.95 29.39 -33.39
CA ARG A 18 -15.61 30.66 -33.11
C ARG A 18 -14.91 31.41 -31.98
N THR A 19 -14.25 32.52 -32.31
CA THR A 19 -13.48 33.31 -31.33
C THR A 19 -14.33 34.23 -30.46
N ASP A 20 -15.63 34.34 -30.73
CA ASP A 20 -16.62 35.10 -29.95
C ASP A 20 -17.15 34.36 -28.73
N LEU A 21 -16.85 33.06 -28.58
CA LEU A 21 -17.26 32.24 -27.44
C LEU A 21 -16.31 32.37 -26.24
N PRO A 22 -16.77 32.06 -25.01
CA PRO A 22 -15.88 31.84 -23.87
C PRO A 22 -14.80 30.79 -24.19
N VAL A 23 -13.58 30.97 -23.66
CA VAL A 23 -12.40 30.14 -23.99
C VAL A 23 -12.66 28.64 -23.83
N ILE A 24 -13.37 28.23 -22.78
CA ILE A 24 -13.71 26.82 -22.54
C ILE A 24 -14.68 26.26 -23.59
N ASP A 25 -15.61 27.08 -24.11
CA ASP A 25 -16.55 26.67 -25.16
C ASP A 25 -15.83 26.52 -26.50
N GLN A 26 -14.82 27.36 -26.77
CA GLN A 26 -13.92 27.21 -27.91
C GLN A 26 -13.19 25.86 -27.88
N TRP A 27 -12.75 25.41 -26.70
CA TRP A 27 -12.12 24.10 -26.54
C TRP A 27 -13.10 22.95 -26.77
N ILE A 28 -14.33 23.04 -26.24
CA ILE A 28 -15.38 22.03 -26.47
C ILE A 28 -15.68 21.91 -27.97
N GLU A 29 -15.86 23.02 -28.69
CA GLU A 29 -16.06 23.00 -30.15
C GLU A 29 -14.89 22.34 -30.87
N ARG A 30 -13.65 22.63 -30.46
CA ARG A 30 -12.47 22.03 -31.03
C ARG A 30 -12.44 20.52 -30.85
N PHE A 31 -12.73 20.03 -29.64
CA PHE A 31 -12.78 18.61 -29.35
C PHE A 31 -13.90 17.93 -30.13
N ASP A 32 -15.09 18.52 -30.15
CA ASP A 32 -16.26 17.96 -30.85
C ASP A 32 -16.04 17.89 -32.37
N SER A 33 -15.36 18.87 -32.98
CA SER A 33 -14.96 18.82 -34.39
C SER A 33 -14.01 17.66 -34.69
N ILE A 34 -13.07 17.36 -33.79
CA ILE A 34 -12.15 16.22 -33.95
C ILE A 34 -12.92 14.90 -33.87
N TYR A 35 -13.87 14.78 -32.94
CA TYR A 35 -14.76 13.62 -32.86
C TYR A 35 -15.68 13.49 -34.07
N GLN A 36 -16.21 14.61 -34.59
CA GLN A 36 -17.05 14.63 -35.79
C GLN A 36 -16.28 14.09 -37.01
N GLU A 37 -15.04 14.54 -37.19
CA GLU A 37 -14.22 14.10 -38.31
C GLU A 37 -13.78 12.65 -38.17
N ALA A 38 -13.40 12.22 -36.96
CA ALA A 38 -12.88 10.88 -36.69
C ALA A 38 -13.98 9.81 -36.64
N GLY A 39 -15.16 10.13 -36.11
CA GLY A 39 -16.20 9.15 -35.80
C GLY A 39 -15.72 8.12 -34.77
N PRO A 40 -16.06 6.83 -34.91
CA PRO A 40 -15.64 5.78 -33.98
C PRO A 40 -14.16 5.33 -34.15
N ASP A 41 -13.42 5.92 -35.09
CA ASP A 41 -12.02 5.54 -35.38
C ASP A 41 -11.03 6.19 -34.39
N ASP A 42 -10.65 5.41 -33.37
CA ASP A 42 -9.68 5.80 -32.35
C ASP A 42 -8.34 6.32 -32.94
N THR A 43 -7.92 5.81 -34.09
CA THR A 43 -6.59 6.14 -34.66
C THR A 43 -6.50 7.58 -35.15
N ARG A 44 -7.65 8.24 -35.32
CA ARG A 44 -7.76 9.63 -35.78
C ARG A 44 -7.97 10.63 -34.64
N ILE A 45 -8.05 10.15 -33.39
CA ILE A 45 -8.24 10.97 -32.20
C ILE A 45 -6.96 10.93 -31.38
N PRO A 46 -6.20 12.05 -31.27
CA PRO A 46 -4.84 12.01 -30.74
C PRO A 46 -4.69 11.52 -29.29
N TRP A 47 -5.74 11.65 -28.48
CA TRP A 47 -5.78 11.19 -27.09
C TRP A 47 -6.53 9.86 -26.93
N SER A 48 -7.18 9.34 -27.97
CA SER A 48 -7.89 8.08 -27.85
C SER A 48 -6.93 6.90 -28.00
N HIS A 49 -7.22 5.87 -27.23
CA HIS A 49 -6.57 4.58 -27.33
C HIS A 49 -7.69 3.54 -27.45
N ALA A 50 -7.53 2.54 -28.32
CA ALA A 50 -8.54 1.50 -28.56
C ALA A 50 -8.73 0.52 -27.37
N ARG A 51 -8.48 0.98 -26.14
CA ARG A 51 -8.60 0.24 -24.87
C ARG A 51 -8.83 1.22 -23.73
N ALA A 52 -9.35 0.71 -22.61
CA ALA A 52 -9.43 1.45 -21.35
C ALA A 52 -8.02 1.85 -20.86
N ASN A 53 -7.97 2.92 -20.07
CA ASN A 53 -6.76 3.41 -19.45
C ASN A 53 -6.12 2.31 -18.58
N PRO A 54 -4.86 1.93 -18.85
CA PRO A 54 -4.19 0.89 -18.09
C PRO A 54 -4.10 1.13 -16.58
N ALA A 55 -3.98 2.38 -16.13
CA ALA A 55 -3.95 2.72 -14.71
C ALA A 55 -5.32 2.49 -14.05
N LEU A 56 -6.41 2.81 -14.75
CA LEU A 56 -7.77 2.47 -14.31
C LEU A 56 -7.96 0.95 -14.21
N ILE A 57 -7.50 0.19 -15.19
CA ILE A 57 -7.58 -1.29 -15.17
C ILE A 57 -6.77 -1.88 -14.01
N ALA A 58 -5.56 -1.37 -13.77
CA ALA A 58 -4.74 -1.81 -12.64
C ALA A 58 -5.44 -1.55 -11.30
N TRP A 59 -5.99 -0.34 -11.12
CA TRP A 59 -6.77 0.01 -9.93
C TRP A 59 -7.99 -0.89 -9.76
N LEU A 60 -8.77 -1.11 -10.83
CA LEU A 60 -9.96 -1.96 -10.82
C LEU A 60 -9.65 -3.41 -10.40
N ASN A 61 -8.50 -3.92 -10.79
CA ASN A 61 -8.13 -5.31 -10.51
C ASN A 61 -7.55 -5.52 -9.11
N VAL A 62 -6.99 -4.47 -8.49
CA VAL A 62 -6.24 -4.59 -7.22
C VAL A 62 -7.00 -3.98 -6.04
N GLN A 63 -7.73 -2.89 -6.26
CA GLN A 63 -8.26 -2.05 -5.17
C GLN A 63 -9.76 -1.84 -5.20
N ALA A 64 -10.40 -1.94 -6.36
CA ALA A 64 -11.83 -1.64 -6.42
C ALA A 64 -12.67 -2.54 -5.51
N SER A 65 -12.26 -3.80 -5.29
CA SER A 65 -13.00 -4.75 -4.44
C SER A 65 -13.16 -4.31 -2.99
N CYS A 66 -12.20 -3.58 -2.41
CA CYS A 66 -12.30 -3.09 -1.03
C CYS A 66 -12.99 -1.74 -0.88
N MET A 67 -13.04 -0.97 -1.95
CA MET A 67 -13.49 0.42 -1.92
C MET A 67 -14.89 0.59 -2.51
N VAL A 68 -15.20 -0.17 -3.56
CA VAL A 68 -16.39 0.03 -4.38
C VAL A 68 -17.00 -1.32 -4.74
N ARG A 69 -18.13 -1.64 -4.10
CA ARG A 69 -18.86 -2.89 -4.33
C ARG A 69 -19.29 -3.07 -5.81
N PRO A 70 -19.38 -4.31 -6.31
CA PRO A 70 -20.06 -4.59 -7.58
C PRO A 70 -21.50 -4.02 -7.59
N GLY A 71 -21.95 -3.50 -8.74
CA GLY A 71 -23.24 -2.82 -8.89
C GLY A 71 -23.30 -1.41 -8.30
N ALA A 72 -22.18 -0.87 -7.80
CA ALA A 72 -22.08 0.53 -7.40
C ALA A 72 -22.35 1.49 -8.58
N ARG A 73 -22.86 2.69 -8.26
CA ARG A 73 -23.14 3.73 -9.24
C ARG A 73 -21.85 4.47 -9.58
N VAL A 74 -21.47 4.44 -10.85
CA VAL A 74 -20.22 5.02 -11.34
C VAL A 74 -20.51 6.16 -12.30
N ALA A 75 -19.88 7.32 -12.09
CA ALA A 75 -19.82 8.38 -13.10
C ALA A 75 -18.48 8.32 -13.83
N VAL A 76 -18.50 8.30 -15.17
CA VAL A 76 -17.29 8.46 -15.98
C VAL A 76 -17.36 9.83 -16.65
N VAL A 77 -16.50 10.73 -16.20
CA VAL A 77 -16.44 12.13 -16.62
C VAL A 77 -15.52 12.26 -17.83
N GLY A 78 -15.98 12.96 -18.87
CA GLY A 78 -15.23 13.14 -20.11
C GLY A 78 -14.95 11.80 -20.79
N CYS A 79 -16.01 10.99 -20.97
CA CYS A 79 -15.84 9.59 -21.34
C CYS A 79 -15.31 9.35 -22.77
N GLY A 80 -15.28 10.39 -23.61
CA GLY A 80 -14.86 10.27 -25.01
C GLY A 80 -15.60 9.14 -25.73
N LEU A 81 -14.84 8.24 -26.35
CA LEU A 81 -15.38 7.06 -27.05
C LEU A 81 -15.85 5.91 -26.12
N GLY A 82 -15.77 6.07 -24.80
CA GLY A 82 -16.40 5.17 -23.84
C GLY A 82 -15.60 3.94 -23.41
N ARG A 83 -14.28 3.89 -23.70
CA ARG A 83 -13.44 2.71 -23.41
C ARG A 83 -13.34 2.39 -21.91
N ASP A 84 -13.16 3.40 -21.07
CA ASP A 84 -13.13 3.25 -19.61
C ASP A 84 -14.50 2.84 -19.05
N ALA A 85 -15.56 3.45 -19.57
CA ALA A 85 -16.93 3.11 -19.21
C ALA A 85 -17.28 1.65 -19.56
N ALA A 86 -16.85 1.16 -20.72
CA ALA A 86 -17.04 -0.23 -21.12
C ALA A 86 -16.36 -1.20 -20.16
N ALA A 87 -15.12 -0.92 -19.74
CA ALA A 87 -14.39 -1.78 -18.80
C ALA A 87 -15.06 -1.87 -17.41
N LEU A 88 -15.74 -0.79 -16.99
CA LEU A 88 -16.56 -0.75 -15.77
C LEU A 88 -17.88 -1.51 -15.95
N LEU A 89 -18.57 -1.33 -17.08
CA LEU A 89 -19.80 -2.05 -17.42
C LEU A 89 -19.58 -3.57 -17.46
N GLU A 90 -18.48 -4.02 -18.08
CA GLU A 90 -18.10 -5.44 -18.13
C GLU A 90 -17.83 -6.06 -16.74
N ARG A 91 -17.51 -5.23 -15.74
CA ARG A 91 -17.32 -5.62 -14.34
C ARG A 91 -18.59 -5.52 -13.50
N GLY A 92 -19.72 -5.18 -14.11
CA GLY A 92 -21.04 -5.15 -13.47
C GLY A 92 -21.33 -3.90 -12.66
N TYR A 93 -20.67 -2.77 -12.96
CA TYR A 93 -20.98 -1.47 -12.36
C TYR A 93 -22.20 -0.81 -13.05
N ASP A 94 -22.96 0.00 -12.30
CA ASP A 94 -24.04 0.84 -12.84
C ASP A 94 -23.44 2.17 -13.35
N VAL A 95 -23.06 2.20 -14.63
CA VAL A 95 -22.27 3.29 -15.20
C VAL A 95 -23.15 4.35 -15.86
N CYS A 96 -22.90 5.61 -15.49
CA CYS A 96 -23.36 6.82 -16.16
C CYS A 96 -22.13 7.55 -16.73
N ALA A 97 -21.85 7.36 -18.02
CA ALA A 97 -20.73 7.97 -18.71
C ALA A 97 -21.20 9.21 -19.48
N PHE A 98 -20.46 10.31 -19.39
CA PHE A 98 -20.84 11.52 -20.10
C PHE A 98 -19.66 12.37 -20.58
N ASP A 99 -19.92 13.14 -21.63
CA ASP A 99 -18.98 14.04 -22.29
C ASP A 99 -19.74 15.27 -22.81
N ALA A 100 -19.08 16.42 -22.90
CA ALA A 100 -19.68 17.63 -23.45
C ALA A 100 -19.86 17.56 -24.98
N CYS A 101 -19.02 16.76 -25.66
CA CYS A 101 -19.00 16.61 -27.10
C CYS A 101 -20.12 15.67 -27.59
N ALA A 102 -21.05 16.19 -28.38
CA ALA A 102 -22.16 15.40 -28.94
C ALA A 102 -21.65 14.27 -29.84
N HIS A 103 -20.63 14.53 -30.65
CA HIS A 103 -20.07 13.56 -31.59
C HIS A 103 -19.30 12.45 -30.87
N ALA A 104 -18.65 12.74 -29.74
CA ALA A 104 -18.04 11.72 -28.88
C ALA A 104 -19.08 10.72 -28.37
N ILE A 105 -20.22 11.23 -27.87
CA ILE A 105 -21.31 10.39 -27.35
C ILE A 105 -21.98 9.58 -28.45
N ALA A 106 -22.17 10.16 -29.64
CA ALA A 106 -22.69 9.42 -30.79
C ALA A 106 -21.77 8.24 -31.15
N ALA A 107 -20.46 8.48 -31.24
CA ALA A 107 -19.48 7.44 -31.53
C ALA A 107 -19.36 6.39 -30.41
N ALA A 108 -19.43 6.79 -29.13
CA ALA A 108 -19.42 5.87 -28.00
C ALA A 108 -20.63 4.90 -28.04
N LYS A 109 -21.83 5.40 -28.37
CA LYS A 109 -23.02 4.56 -28.54
C LYS A 109 -22.90 3.58 -29.70
N GLU A 110 -22.31 4.02 -30.81
CA GLU A 110 -22.04 3.15 -31.96
C GLU A 110 -21.04 2.03 -31.61
N LEU A 111 -20.00 2.36 -30.84
CA LEU A 111 -18.98 1.42 -30.39
C LEU A 111 -19.47 0.44 -29.31
N HIS A 112 -20.44 0.86 -28.50
CA HIS A 112 -20.95 0.12 -27.35
C HIS A 112 -22.48 -0.02 -27.38
N PRO A 113 -23.07 -0.63 -28.43
CA PRO A 113 -24.52 -0.62 -28.66
C PRO A 113 -25.32 -1.34 -27.57
N ALA A 114 -24.74 -2.35 -26.92
CA ALA A 114 -25.38 -3.06 -25.81
C ALA A 114 -25.57 -2.18 -24.55
N HIS A 115 -24.86 -1.05 -24.47
CA HIS A 115 -24.84 -0.15 -23.33
C HIS A 115 -25.11 1.31 -23.73
N GLU A 116 -25.77 1.54 -24.87
CA GLU A 116 -25.99 2.89 -25.41
C GLU A 116 -26.68 3.84 -24.42
N SER A 117 -27.54 3.31 -23.54
CA SER A 117 -28.29 4.06 -22.55
C SER A 117 -27.42 4.66 -21.44
N CYS A 118 -26.19 4.17 -21.28
CA CYS A 118 -25.24 4.64 -20.27
C CYS A 118 -24.46 5.89 -20.71
N PHE A 119 -24.49 6.24 -22.00
CA PHE A 119 -23.74 7.36 -22.57
C PHE A 119 -24.63 8.59 -22.76
N HIS A 120 -24.24 9.71 -22.16
CA HIS A 120 -25.01 10.94 -22.16
C HIS A 120 -24.17 12.14 -22.58
N GLN A 121 -24.74 13.04 -23.38
CA GLN A 121 -24.13 14.35 -23.59
C GLN A 121 -24.47 15.24 -22.40
N MET A 122 -23.45 15.70 -21.67
CA MET A 122 -23.61 16.58 -20.51
C MET A 122 -22.39 17.47 -20.34
N ASP A 123 -22.62 18.67 -19.84
CA ASP A 123 -21.56 19.60 -19.46
C ASP A 123 -21.38 19.59 -17.93
N LEU A 124 -20.14 19.43 -17.47
CA LEU A 124 -19.81 19.48 -16.04
C LEU A 124 -20.23 20.79 -15.37
N ARG A 125 -20.32 21.88 -16.13
CA ARG A 125 -20.69 23.22 -15.62
C ARG A 125 -22.20 23.37 -15.41
N ASP A 126 -23.00 22.52 -16.04
CA ASP A 126 -24.47 22.58 -15.99
C ASP A 126 -25.05 21.16 -15.81
N LEU A 127 -24.61 20.50 -14.75
CA LEU A 127 -25.09 19.17 -14.41
C LEU A 127 -26.50 19.23 -13.82
N PRO A 128 -27.40 18.31 -14.20
CA PRO A 128 -28.70 18.17 -13.56
C PRO A 128 -28.55 17.94 -12.05
N ALA A 129 -29.28 18.70 -11.22
CA ALA A 129 -29.20 18.60 -9.75
C ALA A 129 -29.37 17.18 -9.19
N LYS A 130 -30.07 16.30 -9.91
CA LYS A 130 -30.23 14.87 -9.55
C LYS A 130 -28.93 14.07 -9.58
N MET A 131 -27.85 14.60 -10.17
CA MET A 131 -26.55 13.93 -10.27
C MET A 131 -25.63 14.24 -9.09
N THR A 132 -25.89 15.34 -8.38
CA THR A 132 -25.14 15.72 -7.19
C THR A 132 -25.30 14.66 -6.10
N SER A 133 -24.19 14.29 -5.47
CA SER A 133 -24.10 13.30 -4.40
C SER A 133 -24.74 11.95 -4.71
N ARG A 134 -24.63 11.50 -5.96
CA ARG A 134 -25.29 10.28 -6.45
C ARG A 134 -24.34 9.10 -6.61
N PHE A 135 -23.05 9.33 -6.81
CA PHE A 135 -22.15 8.29 -7.29
C PHE A 135 -21.26 7.74 -6.17
N ASP A 136 -21.11 6.42 -6.17
CA ASP A 136 -20.24 5.67 -5.26
C ASP A 136 -18.78 5.69 -5.77
N LEU A 137 -18.60 5.84 -7.08
CA LEU A 137 -17.31 6.02 -7.73
C LEU A 137 -17.43 7.09 -8.83
N VAL A 138 -16.50 8.03 -8.87
CA VAL A 138 -16.34 8.98 -9.97
C VAL A 138 -14.98 8.73 -10.59
N VAL A 139 -14.94 8.56 -11.91
CA VAL A 139 -13.73 8.34 -12.68
C VAL A 139 -13.56 9.51 -13.63
N GLU A 140 -12.47 10.25 -13.49
CA GLU A 140 -12.02 11.21 -14.49
C GLU A 140 -10.64 10.78 -15.01
N VAL A 141 -10.53 10.64 -16.31
CA VAL A 141 -9.27 10.31 -16.98
C VAL A 141 -8.98 11.39 -18.01
N HIS A 142 -7.86 12.08 -17.82
CA HIS A 142 -7.34 13.10 -18.74
C HIS A 142 -8.33 14.23 -19.07
N THR A 143 -9.38 14.44 -18.26
CA THR A 143 -10.40 15.44 -18.56
C THR A 143 -9.98 16.81 -18.05
N ILE A 144 -9.67 16.92 -16.75
CA ILE A 144 -9.36 18.21 -16.12
C ILE A 144 -8.07 18.85 -16.68
N GLN A 145 -7.11 18.03 -17.09
CA GLN A 145 -5.87 18.48 -17.74
C GLN A 145 -6.09 19.01 -19.16
N SER A 146 -7.19 18.64 -19.82
CA SER A 146 -7.50 19.05 -21.20
C SER A 146 -8.18 20.42 -21.27
N LEU A 147 -8.48 21.03 -20.11
CA LEU A 147 -9.14 22.32 -19.98
C LEU A 147 -8.16 23.43 -19.57
N PRO A 148 -8.47 24.70 -19.87
CA PRO A 148 -7.67 25.85 -19.42
C PRO A 148 -7.45 25.85 -17.91
N VAL A 149 -6.24 26.22 -17.49
CA VAL A 149 -5.78 26.12 -16.10
C VAL A 149 -6.71 26.87 -15.13
N GLU A 150 -7.19 28.05 -15.54
CA GLU A 150 -8.08 28.92 -14.79
C GLU A 150 -9.46 28.31 -14.49
N THR A 151 -9.88 27.29 -15.27
CA THR A 151 -11.19 26.65 -15.10
C THR A 151 -11.14 25.45 -14.14
N ARG A 152 -9.95 24.92 -13.87
CA ARG A 152 -9.76 23.66 -13.13
C ARG A 152 -10.39 23.64 -11.74
N PRO A 153 -10.33 24.70 -10.91
CA PRO A 153 -10.97 24.67 -9.59
C PRO A 153 -12.49 24.45 -9.66
N ALA A 154 -13.16 25.13 -10.60
CA ALA A 154 -14.61 24.97 -10.80
C ALA A 154 -14.95 23.56 -11.33
N ILE A 155 -14.14 23.04 -12.24
CA ILE A 155 -14.30 21.69 -12.79
C ILE A 155 -14.05 20.61 -11.73
N ALA A 156 -13.00 20.75 -10.91
CA ALA A 156 -12.73 19.85 -9.80
C ALA A 156 -13.89 19.82 -8.81
N SER A 157 -14.44 20.99 -8.48
CA SER A 157 -15.63 21.10 -7.62
C SER A 157 -16.86 20.41 -8.23
N ALA A 158 -17.09 20.58 -9.54
CA ALA A 158 -18.17 19.91 -10.25
C ALA A 158 -18.01 18.38 -10.24
N ILE A 159 -16.80 17.88 -10.50
CA ILE A 159 -16.46 16.44 -10.44
C ILE A 159 -16.70 15.90 -9.02
N ALA A 160 -16.16 16.59 -8.00
CA ALA A 160 -16.33 16.18 -6.61
C ALA A 160 -17.80 16.20 -6.17
N SER A 161 -18.61 17.13 -6.69
CA SER A 161 -20.04 17.24 -6.35
C SER A 161 -20.86 16.01 -6.74
N LEU A 162 -20.37 15.18 -7.67
CA LEU A 162 -21.03 13.94 -8.09
C LEU A 162 -20.93 12.85 -7.01
N LEU A 163 -19.89 12.89 -6.18
CA LEU A 163 -19.63 11.89 -5.14
C LEU A 163 -20.70 11.99 -4.05
N ASN A 164 -21.28 10.84 -3.72
CA ASN A 164 -22.00 10.74 -2.46
C ASN A 164 -21.03 10.82 -1.27
N HIS A 165 -21.57 10.93 -0.06
CA HIS A 165 -20.81 11.09 1.20
C HIS A 165 -19.80 9.98 1.52
N ARG A 166 -19.72 8.90 0.72
CA ARG A 166 -18.77 7.78 0.82
C ARG A 166 -18.14 7.45 -0.53
N GLY A 167 -18.27 8.35 -1.49
CA GLY A 167 -17.83 8.14 -2.85
C GLY A 167 -16.31 8.13 -2.95
N VAL A 168 -15.81 7.37 -3.91
CA VAL A 168 -14.39 7.30 -4.26
C VAL A 168 -14.16 8.07 -5.56
N LEU A 169 -13.12 8.90 -5.62
CA LEU A 169 -12.68 9.56 -6.86
C LEU A 169 -11.41 8.90 -7.36
N ILE A 170 -11.40 8.54 -8.64
CA ILE A 170 -10.21 8.17 -9.40
C ILE A 170 -9.93 9.28 -10.41
N ALA A 171 -8.81 9.98 -10.21
CA ALA A 171 -8.35 11.03 -11.12
C ALA A 171 -7.01 10.61 -11.74
N ILE A 172 -6.98 10.51 -13.07
CA ILE A 172 -5.80 10.09 -13.83
C ILE A 172 -5.39 11.20 -14.78
N ALA A 173 -4.20 11.76 -14.56
CA ALA A 173 -3.62 12.83 -15.35
C ALA A 173 -2.19 12.48 -15.79
N ARG A 174 -1.74 13.10 -16.89
CA ARG A 174 -0.33 13.20 -17.24
C ARG A 174 0.35 14.11 -16.22
N GLY A 175 1.37 13.55 -15.58
CA GLY A 175 2.20 14.25 -14.61
C GLY A 175 3.21 15.20 -15.25
N ARG A 176 3.59 16.23 -14.50
CA ARG A 176 4.87 16.95 -14.64
C ARG A 176 5.48 17.17 -13.27
N ALA A 177 6.79 17.35 -13.24
CA ALA A 177 7.50 17.69 -12.01
C ALA A 177 7.02 19.05 -11.46
N ASP A 178 7.03 19.18 -10.12
CA ASP A 178 6.54 20.37 -9.40
C ASP A 178 7.29 21.65 -9.79
N ASP A 179 8.54 21.54 -10.21
CA ASP A 179 9.41 22.65 -10.58
C ASP A 179 9.24 23.13 -12.04
N ILE A 180 8.48 22.42 -12.88
CA ILE A 180 8.26 22.77 -14.29
C ILE A 180 6.97 23.57 -14.44
N PRO A 181 6.96 24.90 -14.67
CA PRO A 181 5.72 25.67 -14.72
C PRO A 181 4.82 25.27 -15.90
N VAL A 182 3.51 25.16 -15.69
CA VAL A 182 2.56 24.80 -16.77
C VAL A 182 2.60 25.77 -17.95
N ALA A 183 2.92 27.05 -17.70
CA ALA A 183 3.04 28.08 -18.73
C ALA A 183 4.20 27.84 -19.74
N THR A 184 5.13 26.93 -19.45
CA THR A 184 6.22 26.57 -20.36
C THR A 184 5.88 25.38 -21.26
N LEU A 185 4.67 24.83 -21.16
CA LEU A 185 4.23 23.66 -21.92
C LEU A 185 3.10 24.04 -22.88
N ASP A 186 3.17 23.52 -24.10
CA ASP A 186 2.05 23.58 -25.04
C ASP A 186 0.99 22.56 -24.61
N GLY A 187 -0.27 22.97 -24.60
CA GLY A 187 -1.40 22.09 -24.34
C GLY A 187 -2.56 22.33 -25.30
N PRO A 188 -3.66 21.57 -25.15
CA PRO A 188 -3.85 20.44 -24.23
C PRO A 188 -3.08 19.17 -24.66
N PRO A 189 -3.07 18.10 -23.83
CA PRO A 189 -3.31 18.18 -22.40
C PRO A 189 -2.24 19.07 -21.74
N PHE A 190 -2.64 19.87 -20.75
CA PHE A 190 -1.76 20.66 -19.90
C PHE A 190 -1.40 19.81 -18.67
N PRO A 191 -0.19 19.22 -18.59
CA PRO A 191 0.15 18.28 -17.53
C PRO A 191 0.03 18.92 -16.12
N LEU A 192 -0.41 18.11 -15.17
CA LEU A 192 -0.61 18.50 -13.77
C LEU A 192 0.56 18.02 -12.92
N THR A 193 0.88 18.73 -11.85
CA THR A 193 1.72 18.15 -10.79
C THR A 193 0.88 17.37 -9.80
N ALA A 194 1.55 16.54 -9.00
CA ALA A 194 0.94 15.91 -7.84
C ALA A 194 0.36 16.98 -6.89
N SER A 195 1.15 18.01 -6.56
CA SER A 195 0.74 19.11 -5.68
C SER A 195 -0.49 19.87 -6.22
N GLU A 196 -0.60 20.07 -7.54
CA GLU A 196 -1.76 20.71 -8.15
C GLU A 196 -3.01 19.84 -8.09
N LEU A 197 -2.88 18.55 -8.35
CA LEU A 197 -3.99 17.60 -8.29
C LEU A 197 -4.52 17.47 -6.85
N GLU A 198 -3.62 17.39 -5.88
CA GLU A 198 -3.94 17.41 -4.46
C GLU A 198 -4.60 18.73 -4.04
N ALA A 199 -4.06 19.87 -4.46
CA ALA A 199 -4.64 21.17 -4.16
C ALA A 199 -6.06 21.32 -4.72
N LEU A 200 -6.32 20.83 -5.94
CA LEU A 200 -7.64 20.88 -6.57
C LEU A 200 -8.69 20.05 -5.81
N PHE A 201 -8.37 18.81 -5.49
CA PHE A 201 -9.34 17.87 -4.95
C PHE A 201 -9.33 17.78 -3.42
N ALA A 202 -8.15 17.71 -2.79
CA ALA A 202 -8.08 17.59 -1.34
C ALA A 202 -8.34 18.93 -0.65
N GLN A 203 -7.56 19.95 -0.98
CA GLN A 203 -7.69 21.28 -0.35
C GLN A 203 -8.92 22.03 -0.90
N GLY A 204 -9.14 21.98 -2.21
CA GLY A 204 -10.21 22.70 -2.89
C GLY A 204 -11.60 22.09 -2.73
N CYS A 205 -11.69 20.76 -2.58
CA CYS A 205 -12.97 20.06 -2.50
C CYS A 205 -13.19 19.28 -1.20
N GLY A 206 -12.21 19.28 -0.27
CA GLY A 206 -12.32 18.59 1.02
C GLY A 206 -12.23 17.06 0.91
N LEU A 207 -11.72 16.52 -0.19
CA LEU A 207 -11.51 15.08 -0.34
C LEU A 207 -10.24 14.66 0.41
N THR A 208 -10.17 13.40 0.86
CA THR A 208 -8.98 12.87 1.55
C THR A 208 -8.23 11.89 0.66
N LEU A 209 -6.91 12.04 0.56
CA LEU A 209 -6.05 11.05 -0.09
C LEU A 209 -6.09 9.73 0.69
N ASP A 210 -6.41 8.63 0.02
CA ASP A 210 -6.26 7.27 0.57
C ASP A 210 -4.79 6.91 0.72
N ARG A 211 -3.98 7.38 -0.24
CA ARG A 211 -2.54 7.22 -0.33
C ARG A 211 -1.90 8.36 -1.14
N PRO A 212 -0.58 8.55 -1.06
CA PRO A 212 0.13 9.51 -1.90
C PRO A 212 -0.15 9.34 -3.41
N ILE A 213 -0.04 10.43 -4.17
CA ILE A 213 -0.28 10.43 -5.63
C ILE A 213 0.77 9.56 -6.34
N ASP A 214 0.29 8.72 -7.25
CA ASP A 214 1.10 7.74 -7.97
C ASP A 214 1.47 8.21 -9.38
N ASP A 215 2.64 7.79 -9.87
CA ASP A 215 3.23 8.20 -11.17
C ASP A 215 3.29 7.00 -12.16
N TYR A 216 2.80 7.16 -13.40
CA TYR A 216 2.58 6.07 -14.38
C TYR A 216 3.31 6.32 -15.72
N GLU A 217 4.31 5.51 -16.08
CA GLU A 217 4.98 5.58 -17.39
C GLU A 217 4.41 4.59 -18.44
N SER A 218 4.18 5.05 -19.67
CA SER A 218 3.51 4.30 -20.76
C SER A 218 4.38 3.27 -21.52
N ARG A 219 5.57 2.90 -21.03
CA ARG A 219 6.49 1.98 -21.72
C ARG A 219 6.41 0.56 -21.16
N GLY A 220 5.72 -0.34 -21.88
CA GLY A 220 5.99 -1.78 -21.75
C GLY A 220 4.79 -2.72 -21.77
N ILE A 221 4.02 -2.73 -22.86
CA ILE A 221 3.23 -3.92 -23.21
C ILE A 221 4.17 -4.84 -23.99
N ILE A 222 4.54 -5.97 -23.35
CA ILE A 222 5.39 -7.08 -23.83
C ILE A 222 6.90 -6.91 -23.55
N ALA A 223 7.35 -7.28 -22.34
CA ALA A 223 8.67 -7.86 -22.03
C ALA A 223 8.60 -8.58 -20.66
N PRO A 224 9.32 -9.70 -20.44
CA PRO A 224 9.09 -10.57 -19.29
C PRO A 224 9.49 -9.88 -17.99
N MET A 225 8.68 -10.11 -16.94
CA MET A 225 8.93 -9.79 -15.52
C MET A 225 10.42 -9.58 -15.24
N ARG A 226 10.84 -8.31 -15.16
CA ARG A 226 12.01 -7.95 -14.36
C ARG A 226 11.50 -7.74 -12.95
N THR A 227 11.97 -8.64 -12.09
CA THR A 227 11.67 -8.77 -10.68
C THR A 227 12.00 -7.49 -9.93
N MET A 228 11.00 -6.61 -9.78
CA MET A 228 10.81 -5.93 -8.50
C MET A 228 10.66 -7.03 -7.45
N ILE A 229 11.52 -7.00 -6.43
CA ILE A 229 11.39 -7.85 -5.26
C ILE A 229 10.13 -7.34 -4.54
N PRO A 230 9.00 -8.04 -4.58
CA PRO A 230 7.80 -7.60 -3.90
C PRO A 230 7.99 -7.81 -2.39
N LEU A 231 7.22 -7.10 -1.58
CA LEU A 231 7.04 -7.36 -0.14
C LEU A 231 6.70 -8.84 0.14
N SER A 232 6.23 -9.57 -0.88
CA SER A 232 6.02 -11.00 -0.87
C SER A 232 7.31 -11.83 -0.77
N VAL A 233 8.53 -11.34 -1.04
CA VAL A 233 9.74 -12.14 -0.76
C VAL A 233 10.11 -12.11 0.72
N VAL A 234 9.82 -11.03 1.46
CA VAL A 234 10.03 -11.01 2.92
C VAL A 234 9.00 -11.89 3.62
N ALA A 235 7.72 -11.78 3.25
CA ALA A 235 6.66 -12.63 3.79
C ALA A 235 6.76 -14.10 3.34
N LEU A 236 7.16 -14.39 2.09
CA LEU A 236 7.34 -15.78 1.61
C LEU A 236 8.69 -16.38 2.10
N ALA A 237 9.73 -15.57 2.30
CA ALA A 237 10.98 -16.03 2.91
C ALA A 237 10.85 -16.22 4.43
N ALA A 238 10.07 -15.39 5.13
CA ALA A 238 9.65 -15.63 6.51
C ALA A 238 8.73 -16.86 6.60
N ALA A 239 7.70 -16.98 5.76
CA ALA A 239 6.79 -18.13 5.75
C ALA A 239 7.50 -19.46 5.45
N ALA A 240 8.46 -19.47 4.52
CA ALA A 240 9.24 -20.67 4.28
C ALA A 240 10.38 -20.88 5.31
N SER A 241 10.84 -19.84 6.04
CA SER A 241 11.76 -19.97 7.19
C SER A 241 11.01 -20.58 8.37
N ILE A 242 9.79 -20.10 8.63
CA ILE A 242 8.83 -20.72 9.54
C ILE A 242 8.60 -22.19 9.13
N ALA A 243 8.33 -22.50 7.86
CA ALA A 243 8.13 -23.88 7.40
C ALA A 243 9.37 -24.79 7.58
N ALA A 244 10.58 -24.27 7.44
CA ALA A 244 11.83 -25.02 7.63
C ALA A 244 12.22 -25.15 9.12
N ALA A 245 12.01 -24.09 9.91
CA ALA A 245 12.19 -24.08 11.36
C ALA A 245 11.22 -25.04 12.05
N LEU A 246 9.98 -25.16 11.53
CA LEU A 246 8.96 -26.15 11.94
C LEU A 246 9.43 -27.60 11.74
N ALA A 247 10.32 -27.88 10.78
CA ALA A 247 10.80 -29.24 10.54
C ALA A 247 11.84 -29.73 11.57
N ASP A 248 12.65 -28.82 12.13
CA ASP A 248 13.80 -29.15 13.00
C ASP A 248 13.76 -28.47 14.39
N LYS A 249 12.61 -27.91 14.80
CA LYS A 249 12.40 -27.19 16.08
C LYS A 249 13.43 -26.09 16.38
N HIS A 250 13.79 -25.30 15.37
CA HIS A 250 14.67 -24.13 15.52
C HIS A 250 13.86 -22.84 15.78
N PRO A 251 14.44 -21.82 16.45
CA PRO A 251 13.83 -20.50 16.52
C PRO A 251 14.03 -19.78 15.17
N VAL A 252 13.18 -18.80 14.89
CA VAL A 252 13.20 -18.03 13.64
C VAL A 252 13.78 -16.64 13.91
N LEU A 253 14.68 -16.20 13.05
CA LEU A 253 15.18 -14.82 13.06
C LEU A 253 14.16 -13.93 12.33
N THR A 254 13.57 -12.98 13.06
CA THR A 254 12.43 -12.17 12.58
C THR A 254 12.83 -10.76 12.17
N GLU A 255 13.79 -10.15 12.86
CA GLU A 255 14.15 -8.75 12.65
C GLU A 255 15.64 -8.46 12.92
N VAL A 256 16.16 -7.41 12.27
CA VAL A 256 17.47 -6.82 12.55
C VAL A 256 17.44 -5.30 12.36
N LEU A 257 17.92 -4.55 13.35
CA LEU A 257 18.19 -3.12 13.26
C LEU A 257 19.70 -2.89 13.08
N PHE A 258 20.11 -2.54 11.86
CA PHE A 258 21.53 -2.34 11.48
C PHE A 258 21.86 -0.89 11.07
N ASN A 259 20.84 -0.05 10.82
CA ASN A 259 21.01 1.35 10.47
C ASN A 259 20.16 2.21 11.41
N VAL A 260 20.68 2.39 12.63
CA VAL A 260 19.99 3.10 13.71
C VAL A 260 19.55 4.51 13.25
N PRO A 261 18.24 4.84 13.28
CA PRO A 261 17.71 6.14 12.87
C PRO A 261 18.38 7.33 13.57
N ARG A 262 18.35 8.50 12.95
CA ARG A 262 18.81 9.76 13.60
C ARG A 262 17.69 10.38 14.42
N GLY A 263 18.06 11.04 15.53
CA GLY A 263 17.14 11.68 16.47
C GLY A 263 16.70 10.71 17.57
N ASP A 264 15.67 11.10 18.32
CA ASP A 264 15.13 10.35 19.46
C ASP A 264 14.61 8.97 19.05
N ASP A 265 14.14 8.83 17.81
CA ASP A 265 13.66 7.57 17.21
C ASP A 265 14.73 6.48 17.06
N GLY A 266 16.02 6.82 17.26
CA GLY A 266 17.11 5.85 17.20
C GLY A 266 17.62 5.38 18.56
N ASP A 267 16.99 5.80 19.66
CA ASP A 267 17.17 5.21 20.99
C ASP A 267 16.27 3.96 21.11
N ALA A 268 16.71 2.87 20.48
CA ALA A 268 15.95 1.64 20.39
C ALA A 268 15.98 0.85 21.70
N ASN A 269 17.04 1.00 22.49
CA ASN A 269 17.18 0.37 23.79
C ASN A 269 16.47 1.15 24.92
N GLY A 270 16.03 2.38 24.65
CA GLY A 270 15.28 3.22 25.59
C GLY A 270 16.12 3.72 26.77
N ASP A 271 17.43 3.87 26.59
CA ASP A 271 18.37 4.33 27.62
C ASP A 271 18.48 5.87 27.72
N GLY A 272 17.74 6.57 26.84
CA GLY A 272 17.70 8.02 26.75
C GLY A 272 18.72 8.60 25.77
N HIS A 273 19.56 7.78 25.12
CA HIS A 273 20.62 8.22 24.23
C HIS A 273 20.76 7.34 22.98
N ARG A 274 20.60 7.97 21.83
CA ARG A 274 20.81 7.31 20.53
C ARG A 274 22.29 6.99 20.25
N SER A 275 22.63 5.72 20.22
CA SER A 275 23.93 5.12 19.86
C SER A 275 23.85 4.40 18.51
N SER A 276 24.67 4.79 17.52
CA SER A 276 24.65 4.12 16.20
C SER A 276 25.10 2.66 16.23
N ALA A 277 25.81 2.25 17.28
CA ALA A 277 26.25 0.88 17.47
C ALA A 277 25.48 0.19 18.61
N GLY A 278 25.19 0.90 19.71
CA GLY A 278 24.55 0.31 20.89
C GLY A 278 23.11 -0.11 20.67
N ASP A 279 22.36 0.69 19.90
CA ASP A 279 20.95 0.46 19.57
C ASP A 279 20.72 -0.56 18.46
N GLU A 280 21.78 -1.08 17.85
CA GLU A 280 21.61 -2.20 16.91
C GLU A 280 21.08 -3.43 17.65
N PHE A 281 20.12 -4.13 17.07
CA PHE A 281 19.59 -5.35 17.65
C PHE A 281 19.22 -6.38 16.58
N PHE A 282 18.98 -7.60 17.03
CA PHE A 282 18.25 -8.60 16.25
C PHE A 282 17.23 -9.31 17.13
N GLU A 283 16.22 -9.88 16.47
CA GLU A 283 15.08 -10.51 17.11
C GLU A 283 14.94 -11.99 16.70
N LEU A 284 14.72 -12.84 17.70
CA LEU A 284 14.33 -14.24 17.53
C LEU A 284 12.92 -14.46 18.05
N HIS A 285 12.16 -15.27 17.34
CA HIS A 285 10.86 -15.75 17.78
C HIS A 285 10.85 -17.29 17.88
N ASN A 286 10.16 -17.81 18.89
CA ASN A 286 9.82 -19.23 18.98
C ASN A 286 8.43 -19.47 18.38
N PRO A 287 8.31 -19.96 17.12
CA PRO A 287 7.01 -20.21 16.50
C PRO A 287 6.35 -21.51 16.95
N HIS A 288 6.96 -22.27 17.86
CA HIS A 288 6.49 -23.60 18.28
C HIS A 288 5.62 -23.50 19.53
N ASP A 289 4.84 -24.56 19.77
CA ASP A 289 4.01 -24.77 20.96
C ASP A 289 4.80 -25.30 22.17
N GLU A 290 6.08 -25.57 22.00
CA GLU A 290 7.01 -26.01 23.04
C GLU A 290 8.18 -25.02 23.21
N ALA A 291 8.83 -25.05 24.37
CA ALA A 291 10.01 -24.23 24.62
C ALA A 291 11.23 -24.72 23.82
N ILE A 292 12.07 -23.79 23.34
CA ILE A 292 13.34 -24.09 22.69
C ILE A 292 14.50 -23.77 23.62
N ASN A 293 15.42 -24.72 23.78
CA ASN A 293 16.68 -24.48 24.46
C ASN A 293 17.66 -23.74 23.54
N LEU A 294 17.94 -22.48 23.86
CA LEU A 294 18.87 -21.65 23.10
C LEU A 294 20.34 -21.91 23.46
N ARG A 295 20.66 -22.79 24.41
CA ARG A 295 22.05 -23.04 24.83
C ARG A 295 22.92 -23.41 23.63
N GLY A 296 23.95 -22.61 23.39
CA GLY A 296 24.94 -22.86 22.35
C GLY A 296 24.54 -22.41 20.95
N TYR A 297 23.35 -21.83 20.77
CA TYR A 297 23.06 -21.03 19.59
C TYR A 297 23.97 -19.80 19.57
N VAL A 298 24.39 -19.43 18.37
CA VAL A 298 25.29 -18.31 18.13
C VAL A 298 24.68 -17.44 17.03
N PHE A 299 24.72 -16.15 17.27
CA PHE A 299 24.60 -15.15 16.25
C PHE A 299 25.97 -14.64 15.84
N ALA A 300 26.15 -14.45 14.54
CA ALA A 300 27.39 -13.91 13.99
C ALA A 300 27.11 -13.09 12.74
N ASN A 301 27.77 -11.95 12.57
CA ASN A 301 27.82 -11.29 11.27
C ASN A 301 28.92 -11.88 10.37
N ARG A 302 28.97 -11.45 9.11
CA ARG A 302 29.94 -11.95 8.12
C ARG A 302 31.39 -11.94 8.60
N LEU A 303 31.77 -10.92 9.38
CA LEU A 303 33.15 -10.71 9.83
C LEU A 303 33.65 -11.81 10.77
N GLN A 304 32.75 -12.62 11.34
CA GLN A 304 33.13 -13.80 12.11
C GLN A 304 33.78 -14.90 11.24
N PHE A 305 33.49 -14.91 9.94
CA PHE A 305 34.02 -15.90 8.99
C PHE A 305 35.23 -15.40 8.20
N ARG A 306 35.56 -14.11 8.32
CA ARG A 306 36.73 -13.50 7.71
C ARG A 306 37.94 -13.56 8.65
N LYS A 307 39.06 -14.07 8.13
CA LYS A 307 40.32 -14.14 8.87
C LYS A 307 40.84 -12.74 9.20
N GLY A 308 41.14 -12.48 10.47
CA GLY A 308 41.71 -11.20 10.93
C GLY A 308 40.68 -10.11 11.24
N SER A 309 39.38 -10.41 11.23
CA SER A 309 38.31 -9.47 11.65
C SER A 309 37.64 -9.83 12.98
N GLU A 310 38.22 -10.72 13.78
CA GLU A 310 37.66 -11.22 15.04
C GLU A 310 37.39 -10.09 16.05
N LYS A 311 38.15 -8.99 15.95
CA LYS A 311 37.96 -7.80 16.81
C LYS A 311 36.78 -6.92 16.41
N ARG A 312 36.28 -7.04 15.17
CA ARG A 312 35.15 -6.28 14.61
C ARG A 312 33.90 -7.12 14.39
N ALA A 313 34.01 -8.44 14.51
CA ALA A 313 32.87 -9.34 14.38
C ALA A 313 31.84 -9.08 15.47
N VAL A 314 30.57 -9.00 15.07
CA VAL A 314 29.42 -8.97 15.96
C VAL A 314 29.02 -10.41 16.20
N VAL A 315 29.17 -10.86 17.44
CA VAL A 315 28.90 -12.26 17.83
C VAL A 315 28.21 -12.28 19.18
N PHE A 316 27.12 -13.03 19.26
CA PHE A 316 26.44 -13.30 20.52
C PHE A 316 26.23 -14.81 20.69
N ARG A 317 26.57 -15.35 21.86
CA ARG A 317 26.29 -16.74 22.19
C ARG A 317 25.25 -16.79 23.29
N PHE A 318 24.19 -17.53 23.07
CA PHE A 318 23.16 -17.69 24.09
C PHE A 318 23.69 -18.50 25.29
N PRO A 319 23.43 -18.03 26.53
CA PRO A 319 23.61 -18.84 27.71
C PRO A 319 22.57 -19.96 27.73
N LYS A 320 22.55 -20.76 28.80
CA LYS A 320 21.44 -21.69 29.01
C LYS A 320 20.15 -20.89 29.21
N PHE A 321 19.24 -20.97 28.26
CA PHE A 321 17.95 -20.30 28.30
C PHE A 321 16.90 -21.14 27.56
N GLU A 322 15.75 -21.36 28.20
CA GLU A 322 14.60 -22.00 27.59
C GLU A 322 13.66 -20.89 27.11
N LEU A 323 13.63 -20.65 25.80
CA LEU A 323 12.72 -19.68 25.20
C LEU A 323 11.32 -20.29 25.16
N PRO A 324 10.32 -19.75 25.89
CA PRO A 324 8.97 -20.33 25.91
C PRO A 324 8.30 -20.34 24.53
N ALA A 325 7.27 -21.18 24.38
CA ALA A 325 6.42 -21.22 23.20
C ALA A 325 5.84 -19.83 22.89
N GLY A 326 5.91 -19.40 21.63
CA GLY A 326 5.42 -18.09 21.19
C GLY A 326 6.17 -16.88 21.74
N ALA A 327 7.26 -17.07 22.50
CA ALA A 327 8.00 -15.97 23.09
C ALA A 327 9.09 -15.44 22.14
N THR A 328 9.49 -14.19 22.39
CA THR A 328 10.46 -13.45 21.59
C THR A 328 11.68 -13.08 22.42
N VAL A 329 12.84 -13.07 21.77
CA VAL A 329 14.11 -12.61 22.29
C VAL A 329 14.61 -11.44 21.46
N VAL A 330 15.04 -10.37 22.12
CA VAL A 330 15.73 -9.26 21.49
C VAL A 330 17.15 -9.21 22.04
N VAL A 331 18.15 -9.13 21.17
CA VAL A 331 19.55 -9.00 21.58
C VAL A 331 20.12 -7.71 21.03
N PHE A 332 20.44 -6.79 21.92
CA PHE A 332 21.10 -5.54 21.58
C PHE A 332 22.61 -5.71 21.52
N ASN A 333 23.25 -4.99 20.61
CA ASN A 333 24.70 -4.82 20.56
C ASN A 333 25.20 -4.24 21.91
N GLY A 334 24.50 -3.24 22.43
CA GLY A 334 24.68 -2.76 23.80
C GLY A 334 25.98 -1.98 24.04
N TYR A 335 26.59 -1.45 22.98
CA TYR A 335 27.69 -0.50 23.11
C TYR A 335 27.22 0.81 23.76
N ASP A 336 27.77 1.06 24.96
CA ASP A 336 27.48 2.24 25.78
C ASP A 336 25.98 2.37 26.12
N SER A 337 25.38 1.26 26.53
CA SER A 337 23.93 1.17 26.75
C SER A 337 23.55 0.87 28.21
N GLU A 338 22.46 1.46 28.67
CA GLU A 338 21.86 1.19 29.99
C GLU A 338 20.42 0.69 29.86
N PHE A 339 20.11 -0.49 30.41
CA PHE A 339 18.77 -1.07 30.24
C PHE A 339 17.90 -0.92 31.48
N THR A 340 16.61 -0.67 31.26
CA THR A 340 15.59 -0.80 32.29
C THR A 340 14.98 -2.20 32.26
N GLY A 341 14.79 -2.81 33.43
CA GLY A 341 14.16 -4.14 33.57
C GLY A 341 15.13 -5.34 33.44
N PRO A 342 14.61 -6.58 33.41
CA PRO A 342 15.44 -7.78 33.31
C PRO A 342 16.19 -7.85 31.98
N VAL A 343 17.51 -7.98 32.04
CA VAL A 343 18.38 -8.16 30.85
C VAL A 343 19.43 -9.24 31.10
N GLY A 344 19.57 -10.12 30.11
CA GLY A 344 20.60 -11.15 30.05
C GLY A 344 21.84 -10.71 29.28
N THR A 345 22.88 -11.53 29.37
CA THR A 345 24.16 -11.35 28.67
C THR A 345 24.55 -12.68 28.02
N THR A 346 25.73 -12.76 27.40
CA THR A 346 26.22 -14.04 26.84
C THR A 346 26.44 -15.12 27.92
N ASP A 347 26.62 -14.71 29.17
CA ASP A 347 26.91 -15.60 30.30
C ASP A 347 25.68 -15.89 31.19
N ARG A 348 24.63 -15.06 31.11
CA ARG A 348 23.48 -15.11 32.03
C ARG A 348 22.16 -14.86 31.30
N ALA A 349 21.16 -15.71 31.52
CA ALA A 349 19.80 -15.44 31.04
C ALA A 349 19.17 -14.25 31.79
N PRO A 350 18.22 -13.52 31.18
CA PRO A 350 17.40 -12.57 31.92
C PRO A 350 16.55 -13.29 32.97
N ASP A 351 16.28 -12.63 34.10
CA ASP A 351 15.47 -13.20 35.19
C ASP A 351 13.97 -13.33 34.83
N GLY A 352 13.55 -12.74 33.71
CA GLY A 352 12.17 -12.76 33.22
C GLY A 352 12.01 -11.96 31.92
N PRO A 353 10.78 -11.87 31.39
CA PRO A 353 10.48 -10.96 30.29
C PRO A 353 10.67 -9.50 30.72
N ASN A 354 10.96 -8.63 29.77
CA ASN A 354 11.17 -7.21 30.00
C ASN A 354 9.97 -6.40 29.50
N ASP A 355 9.26 -5.76 30.43
CA ASP A 355 8.04 -5.00 30.14
C ASP A 355 8.29 -3.77 29.26
N ALA A 356 9.50 -3.18 29.31
CA ALA A 356 9.86 -2.06 28.44
C ALA A 356 9.84 -2.47 26.96
N PHE A 357 10.08 -3.76 26.68
CA PHE A 357 10.18 -4.33 25.34
C PHE A 357 9.02 -5.29 25.04
N GLY A 358 7.81 -4.94 25.48
CA GLY A 358 6.60 -5.69 25.15
C GLY A 358 6.56 -7.11 25.72
N GLY A 359 7.33 -7.38 26.79
CA GLY A 359 7.44 -8.71 27.39
C GLY A 359 8.42 -9.64 26.66
N ALA A 360 9.27 -9.11 25.76
CA ALA A 360 10.36 -9.89 25.18
C ALA A 360 11.45 -10.22 26.21
N TYR A 361 12.19 -11.30 25.99
CA TYR A 361 13.39 -11.61 26.75
C TYR A 361 14.58 -10.88 26.16
N VAL A 362 15.09 -9.90 26.89
CA VAL A 362 16.12 -9.00 26.38
C VAL A 362 17.52 -9.49 26.79
N PHE A 363 18.44 -9.46 25.84
CA PHE A 363 19.86 -9.69 26.05
C PHE A 363 20.67 -8.51 25.50
N THR A 364 21.87 -8.35 26.03
CA THR A 364 22.88 -7.43 25.49
C THR A 364 24.20 -8.17 25.24
N MET A 365 24.92 -7.80 24.19
CA MET A 365 26.28 -8.31 23.94
C MET A 365 27.34 -7.63 24.82
N GLU A 366 27.00 -6.53 25.49
CA GLU A 366 27.92 -5.71 26.29
C GLU A 366 29.18 -5.32 25.50
N ASN A 367 29.02 -4.96 24.22
CA ASN A 367 30.15 -4.58 23.39
C ASN A 367 30.83 -3.35 23.97
N THR A 368 32.16 -3.39 24.09
CA THR A 368 32.95 -2.26 24.62
C THR A 368 33.56 -1.40 23.53
N SER A 369 33.25 -1.67 22.25
CA SER A 369 33.78 -0.94 21.11
C SER A 369 32.72 -0.69 20.05
N GLN A 370 32.53 0.58 19.70
CA GLN A 370 31.69 1.01 18.57
C GLN A 370 32.08 0.41 17.21
N PHE A 371 33.29 -0.14 17.08
CA PHE A 371 33.75 -0.78 15.84
C PHE A 371 33.30 -2.24 15.70
N ARG A 372 32.63 -2.78 16.72
CA ARG A 372 31.87 -4.04 16.65
C ARG A 372 30.40 -3.69 16.39
N ALA A 373 30.14 -3.23 15.18
CA ALA A 373 28.82 -2.80 14.74
C ALA A 373 28.50 -3.47 13.39
N LEU A 374 27.22 -3.53 13.08
CA LEU A 374 26.73 -4.00 11.79
C LEU A 374 27.04 -2.95 10.71
N ASN A 375 27.19 -3.39 9.46
CA ASN A 375 27.44 -2.46 8.36
C ASN A 375 26.13 -1.85 7.83
N ASN A 376 26.01 -0.52 7.79
CA ASN A 376 24.77 0.15 7.39
C ASN A 376 24.37 -0.04 5.91
N THR A 377 25.30 -0.41 5.03
CA THR A 377 25.06 -0.49 3.57
C THR A 377 25.01 -1.91 3.03
N GLY A 378 25.67 -2.86 3.69
CA GLY A 378 25.64 -4.27 3.28
C GLY A 378 26.34 -5.19 4.27
N ASP A 379 25.57 -6.09 4.87
CA ASP A 379 26.05 -7.16 5.75
C ASP A 379 25.05 -8.32 5.75
N TYR A 380 25.39 -9.37 6.48
CA TYR A 380 24.43 -10.37 6.91
C TYR A 380 24.68 -10.79 8.36
N VAL A 381 23.62 -11.25 9.02
CA VAL A 381 23.70 -11.97 10.29
C VAL A 381 23.18 -13.39 10.09
N VAL A 382 23.85 -14.36 10.70
CA VAL A 382 23.49 -15.77 10.64
C VAL A 382 23.22 -16.32 12.04
N LEU A 383 22.13 -17.09 12.16
CA LEU A 383 21.84 -17.93 13.30
C LEU A 383 22.48 -19.30 13.11
N VAL A 384 23.31 -19.70 14.06
CA VAL A 384 24.03 -20.97 14.06
C VAL A 384 23.58 -21.78 15.27
N ALA A 385 22.99 -22.95 15.02
CA ALA A 385 22.63 -23.91 16.06
C ALA A 385 23.88 -24.64 16.61
N PRO A 386 23.77 -25.29 17.78
CA PRO A 386 24.85 -26.11 18.34
C PRO A 386 25.40 -27.11 17.32
N GLY A 387 26.72 -27.29 17.30
CA GLY A 387 27.39 -28.16 16.33
C GLY A 387 27.69 -27.51 14.98
N MET A 388 27.65 -26.17 14.88
CA MET A 388 27.94 -25.41 13.65
C MET A 388 26.93 -25.64 12.52
N LYS A 389 25.68 -26.00 12.86
CA LYS A 389 24.60 -26.10 11.88
C LYS A 389 24.02 -24.71 11.63
N PHE A 390 24.16 -24.21 10.41
CA PHE A 390 23.53 -22.95 10.01
C PHE A 390 22.01 -23.12 9.91
N VAL A 391 21.26 -22.19 10.50
CA VAL A 391 19.79 -22.24 10.57
C VAL A 391 19.19 -21.26 9.56
N ASP A 392 19.37 -19.96 9.79
CA ASP A 392 18.82 -18.88 8.97
C ASP A 392 19.79 -17.70 8.93
N ALA A 393 19.68 -16.86 7.90
CA ALA A 393 20.38 -15.59 7.82
C ALA A 393 19.47 -14.45 7.36
N LEU A 394 19.67 -13.27 7.95
CA LEU A 394 19.15 -11.99 7.43
C LEU A 394 20.26 -11.27 6.69
N VAL A 395 19.97 -10.81 5.47
CA VAL A 395 20.92 -10.19 4.56
C VAL A 395 20.37 -8.85 4.10
N TRP A 396 21.17 -7.79 4.13
CA TRP A 396 20.76 -6.50 3.59
C TRP A 396 21.83 -5.93 2.67
N GLY A 397 21.38 -5.07 1.75
CA GLY A 397 22.25 -4.47 0.76
C GLY A 397 23.01 -5.50 -0.07
N LYS A 398 24.29 -5.23 -0.33
CA LYS A 398 25.18 -6.14 -1.05
C LYS A 398 26.42 -6.42 -0.21
N PRO A 399 26.42 -7.49 0.60
CA PRO A 399 27.62 -7.92 1.33
C PRO A 399 28.78 -8.18 0.37
N ASP A 400 30.00 -7.89 0.81
CA ASP A 400 31.25 -8.16 0.10
C ASP A 400 31.75 -9.60 0.27
N GLU A 401 31.05 -10.41 1.07
CA GLU A 401 31.35 -11.81 1.36
C GLU A 401 30.11 -12.66 1.10
N ASP A 402 30.31 -13.84 0.52
CA ASP A 402 29.24 -14.80 0.30
C ASP A 402 28.73 -15.36 1.63
N LEU A 403 27.47 -15.79 1.64
CA LEU A 403 26.88 -16.52 2.75
C LEU A 403 27.56 -17.88 2.91
N PRO A 404 27.64 -18.42 4.14
CA PRO A 404 28.11 -19.79 4.32
C PRO A 404 27.24 -20.81 3.56
N ASP A 405 27.88 -21.86 3.06
CA ASP A 405 27.19 -22.91 2.28
C ASP A 405 26.07 -23.56 3.10
N GLY A 406 24.90 -23.71 2.46
CA GLY A 406 23.73 -24.36 3.06
C GLY A 406 22.90 -23.48 4.01
N VAL A 407 23.24 -22.20 4.16
CA VAL A 407 22.42 -21.23 4.90
C VAL A 407 21.31 -20.70 4.01
N ARG A 408 20.10 -20.64 4.53
CA ARG A 408 18.97 -19.95 3.90
C ARG A 408 19.03 -18.46 4.21
N ALA A 409 18.89 -17.61 3.18
CA ALA A 409 18.90 -16.15 3.33
C ALA A 409 17.53 -15.51 3.14
N ILE A 410 17.22 -14.55 4.02
CA ILE A 410 16.07 -13.67 3.98
C ILE A 410 16.61 -12.24 3.73
N MET A 411 16.10 -11.54 2.73
CA MET A 411 16.53 -10.16 2.44
C MET A 411 15.80 -9.16 3.35
N ALA A 412 16.54 -8.38 4.13
CA ALA A 412 16.02 -7.25 4.89
C ALA A 412 15.90 -5.99 3.99
N PRO A 413 14.86 -5.15 4.18
CA PRO A 413 14.63 -3.97 3.37
C PRO A 413 15.77 -2.93 3.48
N SER A 414 16.01 -2.18 2.41
CA SER A 414 17.17 -1.26 2.31
C SER A 414 16.97 0.04 3.12
N ALA A 415 18.07 0.52 3.73
CA ALA A 415 18.15 1.73 4.55
C ALA A 415 17.69 3.05 3.90
N SER A 416 17.61 3.16 2.57
CA SER A 416 17.12 4.37 1.88
C SER A 416 15.62 4.63 2.07
N ILE A 417 14.86 3.61 2.44
CA ILE A 417 13.41 3.72 2.73
C ILE A 417 13.16 4.39 4.09
N LEU A 418 14.11 4.28 5.03
CA LEU A 418 13.99 4.81 6.40
C LEU A 418 14.39 6.30 6.54
N ALA A 419 14.95 6.91 5.49
CA ALA A 419 15.49 8.27 5.51
C ALA A 419 14.54 9.34 4.95
N ASP A 420 13.39 8.94 4.41
CA ASP A 420 12.37 9.81 3.84
C ASP A 420 11.50 10.44 4.94
N GLN A 421 11.36 11.77 4.93
CA GLN A 421 10.54 12.52 5.91
C GLN A 421 9.05 12.19 5.79
N THR A 422 8.57 11.90 4.57
CA THR A 422 7.18 11.52 4.33
C THR A 422 6.91 10.09 4.84
N TYR A 423 7.92 9.22 4.80
CA TYR A 423 7.87 7.90 5.45
C TYR A 423 7.79 8.02 6.98
N ARG A 424 8.47 9.00 7.61
CA ARG A 424 8.41 9.22 9.08
C ARG A 424 7.05 9.71 9.59
N GLU A 425 6.34 10.52 8.80
CA GLU A 425 5.05 11.07 9.20
C GLU A 425 3.89 10.06 9.02
N GLU A 426 3.93 9.25 7.96
CA GLU A 426 2.99 8.13 7.77
C GLU A 426 3.35 6.88 8.59
N HIS A 427 4.63 6.67 8.86
CA HIS A 427 5.19 5.51 9.58
C HIS A 427 6.20 5.99 10.62
N ARG A 428 5.69 6.38 11.80
CA ARG A 428 6.50 6.55 13.02
C ARG A 428 7.58 5.46 13.07
N PRO A 429 8.86 5.79 13.25
CA PRO A 429 9.88 4.77 13.50
C PRO A 429 9.43 3.93 14.68
N MET A 430 9.55 2.61 14.57
CA MET A 430 9.36 1.70 15.70
C MET A 430 10.52 1.89 16.69
N ALA A 431 10.61 3.03 17.35
CA ALA A 431 10.86 3.01 18.78
C ALA A 431 9.59 2.39 19.37
N TRP A 432 9.73 1.26 20.05
CA TRP A 432 8.62 0.54 20.66
C TRP A 432 7.79 1.50 21.53
N ILE A 433 6.62 1.93 21.02
CA ILE A 433 5.49 2.17 21.90
C ILE A 433 5.06 0.77 22.32
N THR A 434 5.39 0.39 23.54
CA THR A 434 4.84 -0.80 24.19
C THR A 434 3.32 -0.73 24.08
N LYS A 435 2.72 -1.45 23.12
CA LYS A 435 1.26 -1.59 23.06
C LYS A 435 0.88 -2.59 24.14
N ASN A 436 0.38 -2.07 25.25
CA ASN A 436 -0.15 -2.86 26.36
C ASN A 436 -1.40 -3.63 25.88
N SER A 437 -1.19 -4.82 25.30
CA SER A 437 -2.26 -5.72 24.84
C SER A 437 -3.03 -6.35 26.00
N GLY A 438 -2.41 -6.43 27.19
CA GLY A 438 -3.03 -7.00 28.39
C GLY A 438 -4.13 -6.13 29.01
N THR A 439 -4.14 -4.82 28.74
CA THR A 439 -5.16 -3.87 29.24
C THR A 439 -5.89 -3.10 28.15
N ALA A 440 -5.65 -3.43 26.87
CA ALA A 440 -6.30 -2.80 25.73
C ALA A 440 -7.83 -2.89 25.85
N GLN A 441 -8.47 -1.77 26.19
CA GLN A 441 -9.92 -1.69 26.18
C GLN A 441 -10.39 -1.51 24.74
N ILE A 442 -11.01 -2.55 24.21
CA ILE A 442 -11.70 -2.49 22.93
C ILE A 442 -12.91 -1.58 23.13
N GLU A 443 -12.97 -0.49 22.38
CA GLU A 443 -14.12 0.40 22.37
C GLU A 443 -15.34 -0.40 21.90
N LYS A 444 -16.33 -0.53 22.79
CA LYS A 444 -17.58 -1.25 22.56
C LYS A 444 -18.72 -0.27 22.51
N ARG A 445 -19.57 -0.40 21.50
CA ARG A 445 -20.86 0.30 21.43
C ARG A 445 -21.99 -0.65 21.80
N ALA A 446 -23.11 -0.09 22.26
CA ALA A 446 -24.27 -0.89 22.67
C ALA A 446 -24.96 -1.61 21.51
N GLU A 447 -24.93 -1.02 20.31
CA GLU A 447 -25.57 -1.58 19.12
C GLU A 447 -24.61 -2.51 18.35
N PRO A 448 -25.05 -3.66 17.84
CA PRO A 448 -24.16 -4.53 17.07
C PRO A 448 -23.73 -3.86 15.77
N TRP A 449 -22.48 -4.08 15.35
CA TRP A 449 -22.01 -3.72 14.01
C TRP A 449 -22.60 -4.65 12.96
N LEU A 450 -22.63 -5.95 13.24
CA LEU A 450 -23.30 -6.96 12.43
C LEU A 450 -24.80 -6.98 12.79
N THR A 451 -25.56 -6.07 12.18
CA THR A 451 -27.00 -5.92 12.41
C THR A 451 -27.80 -7.15 11.96
N GLN A 452 -29.03 -7.30 12.45
CA GLN A 452 -29.89 -8.42 12.04
C GLN A 452 -30.11 -8.46 10.52
N ALA A 453 -30.34 -7.30 9.87
CA ALA A 453 -30.50 -7.23 8.42
C ALA A 453 -29.25 -7.69 7.65
N MET A 454 -28.05 -7.44 8.19
CA MET A 454 -26.81 -7.98 7.62
C MET A 454 -26.73 -9.49 7.80
N LYS A 455 -27.05 -10.00 8.99
CA LYS A 455 -27.10 -11.45 9.26
C LYS A 455 -28.04 -12.14 8.28
N ASP A 456 -29.23 -11.60 8.07
CA ASP A 456 -30.21 -12.10 7.11
C ASP A 456 -29.61 -12.11 5.69
N THR A 457 -28.94 -11.03 5.28
CA THR A 457 -28.24 -10.94 3.99
C THR A 457 -27.17 -12.04 3.85
N VAL A 458 -26.33 -12.24 4.89
CA VAL A 458 -25.28 -13.26 4.87
C VAL A 458 -25.90 -14.67 4.80
N THR A 459 -26.96 -14.93 5.57
CA THR A 459 -27.65 -16.22 5.59
C THR A 459 -28.34 -16.55 4.28
N GLU A 460 -29.03 -15.59 3.68
CA GLU A 460 -29.83 -15.82 2.47
C GLU A 460 -28.98 -15.76 1.19
N THR A 461 -27.93 -14.94 1.18
CA THR A 461 -27.18 -14.64 -0.05
C THR A 461 -25.78 -15.24 -0.07
N TYR A 462 -25.03 -15.18 1.03
CA TYR A 462 -23.62 -15.57 1.04
C TYR A 462 -23.45 -17.04 1.40
N LEU A 463 -23.99 -17.49 2.55
CA LEU A 463 -23.84 -18.87 3.01
C LEU A 463 -24.23 -19.93 1.96
N PRO A 464 -25.31 -19.78 1.16
CA PRO A 464 -25.65 -20.79 0.15
C PRO A 464 -24.64 -20.93 -0.99
N ARG A 465 -23.73 -19.96 -1.15
CA ARG A 465 -22.70 -19.95 -2.21
C ARG A 465 -21.41 -20.64 -1.79
N TYR A 466 -21.25 -20.95 -0.51
CA TYR A 466 -20.01 -21.50 0.04
C TYR A 466 -20.29 -22.82 0.76
N GLU A 467 -19.39 -23.77 0.61
CA GLU A 467 -19.49 -25.09 1.25
C GLU A 467 -19.35 -25.01 2.78
N THR A 468 -18.57 -24.03 3.27
CA THR A 468 -18.29 -23.83 4.69
C THR A 468 -18.63 -22.42 5.14
N LYS A 469 -18.94 -22.24 6.43
CA LYS A 469 -19.14 -20.92 7.04
C LYS A 469 -17.89 -20.04 6.93
N GLN A 470 -16.71 -20.65 6.99
CA GLN A 470 -15.43 -19.96 6.77
C GLN A 470 -15.33 -19.33 5.38
N GLY A 471 -15.88 -19.98 4.34
CA GLY A 471 -15.92 -19.40 2.99
C GLY A 471 -16.74 -18.11 2.89
N ALA A 472 -17.70 -17.89 3.80
CA ALA A 472 -18.50 -16.67 3.86
C ALA A 472 -17.84 -15.53 4.66
N LEU A 473 -16.66 -15.75 5.26
CA LEU A 473 -15.97 -14.77 6.10
C LEU A 473 -15.58 -13.50 5.34
N ILE A 474 -14.87 -13.64 4.23
CA ILE A 474 -14.42 -12.50 3.39
C ILE A 474 -15.62 -11.65 2.91
N PRO A 475 -16.69 -12.22 2.32
CA PRO A 475 -17.91 -11.46 1.97
C PRO A 475 -18.56 -10.76 3.17
N THR A 476 -18.50 -11.35 4.36
CA THR A 476 -19.08 -10.78 5.58
C THR A 476 -18.23 -9.60 6.09
N LEU A 477 -16.91 -9.71 6.04
CA LEU A 477 -15.98 -8.60 6.33
C LEU A 477 -16.20 -7.43 5.36
N HIS A 478 -16.32 -7.72 4.06
CA HIS A 478 -16.69 -6.72 3.04
C HIS A 478 -18.04 -6.06 3.32
N LYS A 479 -19.03 -6.81 3.81
CA LYS A 479 -20.34 -6.24 4.17
C LYS A 479 -20.23 -5.22 5.30
N ILE A 480 -19.43 -5.51 6.33
CA ILE A 480 -19.16 -4.58 7.43
C ILE A 480 -18.41 -3.36 6.91
N GLN A 481 -17.31 -3.56 6.17
CA GLN A 481 -16.52 -2.46 5.64
C GLN A 481 -17.32 -1.56 4.70
N HIS A 482 -18.15 -2.10 3.80
CA HIS A 482 -18.99 -1.28 2.93
C HIS A 482 -20.04 -0.47 3.70
N GLU A 483 -20.57 -1.01 4.82
CA GLU A 483 -21.55 -0.29 5.63
C GLU A 483 -20.92 0.75 6.56
N TYR A 484 -19.69 0.57 7.00
CA TYR A 484 -19.11 1.43 8.03
C TYR A 484 -17.83 2.14 7.62
N GLY A 485 -17.28 1.84 6.45
CA GLY A 485 -16.03 2.40 5.93
C GLY A 485 -14.77 1.87 6.61
N TRP A 486 -14.89 0.85 7.47
CA TRP A 486 -13.82 0.11 8.15
C TRP A 486 -14.42 -1.06 8.92
N ILE A 487 -13.57 -1.89 9.54
CA ILE A 487 -13.95 -3.08 10.31
C ILE A 487 -13.51 -2.91 11.78
N PRO A 488 -14.44 -2.51 12.67
CA PRO A 488 -14.16 -2.42 14.11
C PRO A 488 -13.89 -3.78 14.73
N HIS A 489 -13.08 -3.82 15.78
CA HIS A 489 -12.79 -5.07 16.50
C HIS A 489 -14.06 -5.73 17.08
N GLN A 490 -15.02 -4.94 17.56
CA GLN A 490 -16.30 -5.50 18.01
C GLN A 490 -17.04 -6.21 16.85
N ALA A 491 -16.99 -5.67 15.63
CA ALA A 491 -17.60 -6.32 14.46
C ALA A 491 -16.95 -7.66 14.14
N MET A 492 -15.62 -7.77 14.26
CA MET A 492 -14.90 -9.03 14.08
C MET A 492 -15.33 -10.10 15.09
N MET A 493 -15.56 -9.72 16.36
CA MET A 493 -16.09 -10.62 17.38
C MET A 493 -17.52 -11.09 17.04
N GLU A 494 -18.37 -10.19 16.59
CA GLU A 494 -19.76 -10.49 16.19
C GLU A 494 -19.83 -11.40 14.95
N ILE A 495 -18.91 -11.21 14.00
CA ILE A 495 -18.75 -12.08 12.82
C ILE A 495 -18.28 -13.47 13.24
N ALA A 496 -17.28 -13.56 14.13
CA ALA A 496 -16.77 -14.82 14.65
C ALA A 496 -17.88 -15.61 15.34
N GLU A 497 -18.66 -14.96 16.20
CA GLU A 497 -19.82 -15.58 16.86
C GLU A 497 -20.87 -16.04 15.84
N PHE A 498 -21.22 -15.18 14.86
CA PHE A 498 -22.26 -15.49 13.87
C PHE A 498 -21.88 -16.62 12.91
N LEU A 499 -20.62 -16.68 12.46
CA LEU A 499 -20.12 -17.70 11.55
C LEU A 499 -19.58 -18.95 12.28
N GLU A 500 -19.60 -18.96 13.62
CA GLU A 500 -19.01 -20.02 14.47
C GLU A 500 -17.52 -20.26 14.17
N LEU A 501 -16.75 -19.18 14.05
CA LEU A 501 -15.30 -19.18 13.81
C LEU A 501 -14.55 -18.70 15.06
N ALA A 502 -13.27 -19.03 15.18
CA ALA A 502 -12.45 -18.43 16.23
C ALA A 502 -12.26 -16.93 15.92
N PRO A 503 -12.35 -16.03 16.93
CA PRO A 503 -12.07 -14.61 16.72
C PRO A 503 -10.67 -14.35 16.16
N ALA A 504 -9.69 -15.21 16.51
CA ALA A 504 -8.35 -15.16 15.94
C ALA A 504 -8.37 -15.37 14.42
N ASP A 505 -9.13 -16.36 13.91
CA ASP A 505 -9.22 -16.61 12.47
C ASP A 505 -9.84 -15.43 11.71
N VAL A 506 -10.82 -14.76 12.32
CA VAL A 506 -11.44 -13.56 11.75
C VAL A 506 -10.46 -12.39 11.73
N LEU A 507 -9.74 -12.17 12.83
CA LEU A 507 -8.73 -11.13 12.94
C LEU A 507 -7.59 -11.37 11.94
N ASP A 508 -7.06 -12.59 11.90
CA ASP A 508 -5.98 -13.00 10.99
C ASP A 508 -6.42 -12.79 9.54
N THR A 509 -7.64 -13.21 9.17
CA THR A 509 -8.18 -12.98 7.83
C THR A 509 -8.29 -11.49 7.53
N ALA A 510 -8.84 -10.70 8.45
CA ALA A 510 -9.06 -9.27 8.25
C ALA A 510 -7.73 -8.47 8.22
N SER A 511 -6.69 -8.92 8.93
CA SER A 511 -5.36 -8.29 8.88
C SER A 511 -4.49 -8.79 7.72
N PHE A 512 -4.80 -9.97 7.17
CA PHE A 512 -4.04 -10.56 6.07
C PHE A 512 -4.29 -9.86 4.73
N TYR A 513 -5.55 -9.51 4.44
CA TYR A 513 -5.88 -8.80 3.21
C TYR A 513 -5.76 -7.28 3.41
N GLU A 514 -4.85 -6.64 2.68
CA GLU A 514 -4.70 -5.16 2.65
C GLU A 514 -6.00 -4.43 2.25
N GLU A 515 -6.91 -5.18 1.63
CA GLU A 515 -8.23 -4.72 1.23
C GLU A 515 -9.13 -4.38 2.44
N PHE A 516 -8.85 -4.89 3.64
CA PHE A 516 -9.62 -4.60 4.84
C PHE A 516 -8.99 -3.50 5.70
N TRP A 517 -9.80 -2.51 6.07
CA TRP A 517 -9.39 -1.38 6.88
C TRP A 517 -9.75 -1.61 8.35
N LEU A 518 -8.73 -1.83 9.18
CA LEU A 518 -8.90 -2.05 10.63
C LEU A 518 -8.88 -0.76 11.46
N LYS A 519 -8.85 0.39 10.78
CA LYS A 519 -8.95 1.73 11.37
C LYS A 519 -9.96 2.54 10.58
N GLN A 520 -10.66 3.44 11.27
CA GLN A 520 -11.59 4.35 10.64
C GLN A 520 -10.87 5.22 9.61
N LYS A 521 -11.39 5.23 8.37
CA LYS A 521 -10.95 6.11 7.28
C LYS A 521 -11.80 7.39 7.26
N GLY A 522 -11.32 8.41 6.55
CA GLY A 522 -12.06 9.65 6.30
C GLY A 522 -13.36 9.39 5.51
N GLU A 523 -14.29 10.35 5.53
CA GLU A 523 -15.60 10.21 4.86
C GLU A 523 -15.49 10.01 3.34
N HIS A 524 -14.45 10.56 2.71
CA HIS A 524 -14.15 10.40 1.29
C HIS A 524 -12.73 9.87 1.13
N VAL A 525 -12.52 8.91 0.23
CA VAL A 525 -11.26 8.19 0.07
C VAL A 525 -10.80 8.31 -1.39
N ILE A 526 -9.65 8.93 -1.66
CA ILE A 526 -9.07 9.08 -3.01
C ILE A 526 -7.98 8.02 -3.20
N ALA A 527 -8.20 7.03 -4.05
CA ALA A 527 -7.15 6.08 -4.40
C ALA A 527 -6.45 6.49 -5.70
N VAL A 528 -5.13 6.68 -5.65
CA VAL A 528 -4.28 6.82 -6.85
C VAL A 528 -3.66 5.44 -7.17
N CYS A 529 -3.03 5.12 -8.32
CA CYS A 529 -2.44 3.78 -8.57
C CYS A 529 -0.91 3.71 -8.78
N ARG A 530 -0.15 3.02 -7.91
CA ARG A 530 1.33 2.85 -7.92
C ARG A 530 1.75 1.48 -8.43
N SER A 531 2.50 1.42 -9.52
CA SER A 531 3.30 0.24 -9.87
C SER A 531 4.53 0.65 -10.68
N ILE A 532 5.73 0.28 -10.18
CA ILE A 532 7.06 0.73 -10.67
C ILE A 532 7.59 -0.15 -11.83
N ALA A 533 8.56 0.41 -12.55
CA ALA A 533 9.33 -0.12 -13.68
C ALA A 533 10.46 -1.10 -13.30
#